data_AF-A0A2N0ZHY1-F1
#
_entry.id   AF-A0A2N0ZHY1-F1
#
_cell.length_a   1.000
_cell.length_b   1.000
_cell.length_c   1.000
_cell.angle_alpha   90.00
_cell.angle_beta   90.00
_cell.angle_gamma   90.00
#
_symmetry.space_group_name_H-M   'P 1'
#
loop_
_entity.id
_entity.type
_entity.pdbx_description
1 polymer ?
#
loop_
_entity_poly.entity_id
_entity_poly.type
_entity_poly.pdbx_seq_one_letter_code
_entity_poly.pdbx_strand_id
1 'polypeptide(L)' 'MKLMADNSFFEIVYDQQQFNYLEFIRIDYICDIVYMTFKNIFTSEMYTFEKEKISNLTKIINNFPGFLANH' A
#
# COMPACT_ATOMS: atom_id res chain seq x y z
N MET A 1 22.75 5.72 -0.59
CA MET A 1 21.84 4.57 -0.69
C MET A 1 20.56 5.08 -1.35
N LYS A 2 20.42 4.83 -2.66
CA LYS A 2 19.34 5.40 -3.48
C LYS A 2 18.09 4.54 -3.20
N LEU A 3 17.20 5.01 -2.31
CA LEU A 3 15.86 4.44 -2.21
C LEU A 3 15.26 4.58 -3.60
N MET A 4 15.18 3.47 -4.34
CA MET A 4 14.18 3.39 -5.39
C MET A 4 12.87 3.42 -4.62
N ALA A 5 12.28 4.60 -4.48
CA ALA A 5 10.89 4.68 -4.08
C ALA A 5 10.17 3.82 -5.12
N ASP A 6 9.71 2.65 -4.70
CA ASP A 6 8.78 1.89 -5.51
C ASP A 6 7.65 2.89 -5.80
N ASN A 7 7.56 3.33 -7.05
CA ASN A 7 6.60 4.34 -7.52
C ASN A 7 5.17 3.77 -7.52
N SER A 8 4.89 2.84 -6.61
CA SER A 8 3.64 2.14 -6.49
C SER A 8 3.08 2.27 -5.10
N PHE A 9 1.78 2.50 -5.04
CA PHE A 9 1.02 2.53 -3.80
C PHE A 9 -0.20 1.63 -3.94
N PHE A 10 -0.81 1.31 -2.81
CA PHE A 10 -2.01 0.50 -2.73
C PHE A 10 -3.23 1.38 -2.46
N GLU A 11 -4.35 0.93 -3.00
CA GLU A 11 -5.68 1.40 -2.66
C GLU A 11 -6.48 0.21 -2.11
N ILE A 12 -7.15 0.42 -0.99
CA ILE A 12 -7.89 -0.62 -0.26
C ILE A 12 -9.31 -0.14 -0.04
N VAL A 13 -10.28 -0.99 -0.34
CA VAL A 13 -11.66 -0.83 0.13
C VAL A 13 -11.88 -1.83 1.26
N TYR A 14 -12.17 -1.30 2.44
CA TYR A 14 -12.41 -2.05 3.66
C TYR A 14 -13.69 -1.53 4.31
N ASP A 15 -14.65 -2.41 4.56
CA ASP A 15 -15.95 -2.05 5.16
C ASP A 15 -16.63 -0.82 4.52
N GLN A 16 -16.71 -0.82 3.18
CA GLN A 16 -17.26 0.29 2.37
C GLN A 16 -16.49 1.62 2.44
N GLN A 17 -15.38 1.68 3.16
CA GLN A 17 -14.49 2.84 3.20
C GLN A 17 -13.27 2.62 2.30
N GLN A 18 -12.89 3.67 1.57
CA GLN A 18 -11.72 3.66 0.69
C GLN A 18 -10.51 4.30 1.39
N PHE A 19 -9.36 3.63 1.29
CA PHE A 19 -8.06 4.07 1.79
C PHE A 19 -7.07 4.11 0.62
N ASN A 20 -6.46 5.27 0.39
CA ASN A 20 -5.59 5.52 -0.76
C ASN A 20 -4.16 5.79 -0.32
N TYR A 21 -3.23 5.72 -1.29
CA TYR A 21 -1.82 6.08 -1.11
C TYR A 21 -1.13 5.28 0.00
N LEU A 22 -1.41 3.98 0.06
CA LEU A 22 -0.91 3.07 1.07
C LEU A 22 0.39 2.39 0.62
N GLU A 23 1.43 2.48 1.42
CA GLU A 23 2.65 1.69 1.31
C GLU A 23 2.48 0.41 2.12
N PHE A 24 2.81 -0.74 1.52
CA PHE A 24 2.76 -2.02 2.22
C PHE A 24 3.89 -2.11 3.25
N ILE A 25 3.56 -2.50 4.47
CA ILE A 25 4.54 -2.65 5.56
C ILE A 25 4.79 -4.12 5.88
N ARG A 26 3.74 -4.89 6.20
CA ARG A 26 3.87 -6.31 6.57
C ARG A 26 2.55 -7.07 6.49
N ILE A 27 2.67 -8.40 6.55
CA ILE A 27 1.56 -9.34 6.78
C ILE A 27 1.82 -10.08 8.08
N ASP A 28 0.82 -10.17 8.93
CA ASP A 28 0.83 -10.92 10.18
C ASP A 28 -0.22 -12.05 10.12
N TYR A 29 0.10 -13.20 10.71
CA TYR A 29 -0.81 -14.36 10.81
C TYR A 29 -1.05 -14.63 12.30
N ILE A 30 -2.27 -14.36 12.77
CA ILE A 30 -2.61 -14.47 14.20
C ILE A 30 -3.92 -15.24 14.33
N CYS A 31 -3.89 -16.38 15.03
CA CYS A 31 -5.07 -17.21 15.27
C CYS A 31 -5.85 -17.53 13.98
N ASP A 32 -5.13 -17.93 12.93
CA ASP A 32 -5.66 -18.25 11.58
C ASP A 32 -6.23 -17.05 10.79
N ILE A 33 -6.19 -15.84 11.35
CA ILE A 33 -6.60 -14.61 10.66
C ILE A 33 -5.35 -13.95 10.06
N VAL A 34 -5.46 -13.55 8.78
CA VAL A 34 -4.41 -12.82 8.06
C VAL A 34 -4.65 -11.32 8.19
N TYR A 35 -3.67 -10.60 8.72
CA TYR A 35 -3.68 -9.15 8.83
C TYR A 35 -2.68 -8.53 7.87
N MET A 36 -3.05 -7.43 7.23
CA MET A 36 -2.18 -6.67 6.34
C MET A 36 -2.03 -5.25 6.87
N THR A 37 -0.79 -4.84 7.15
CA THR A 37 -0.49 -3.50 7.66
C THR A 37 0.10 -2.64 6.55
N PHE A 38 -0.43 -1.41 6.46
CA PHE A 38 -0.03 -0.40 5.51
C PHE A 38 0.25 0.92 6.20
N LYS A 39 1.02 1.78 5.55
CA LYS A 39 1.29 3.15 5.96
C LYS A 39 0.80 4.12 4.89
N ASN A 40 0.05 5.15 5.27
CA ASN A 40 -0.25 6.23 4.34
C ASN A 40 1.01 7.08 4.10
N ILE A 41 1.40 7.25 2.84
CA ILE A 41 2.64 7.95 2.48
C ILE A 41 2.60 9.45 2.79
N PHE A 42 1.40 10.06 2.85
CA PHE A 42 1.23 11.48 3.10
C PHE A 42 1.02 11.80 4.58
N THR A 43 0.16 11.03 5.26
CA THR A 43 -0.15 11.28 6.69
C THR A 43 0.76 10.54 7.64
N SER A 44 1.54 9.56 7.15
CA SER A 44 2.32 8.62 7.96
C SER A 44 1.50 7.75 8.92
N GLU A 45 0.17 7.76 8.81
CA GLU A 45 -0.72 6.94 9.62
C GLU A 45 -0.61 5.46 9.23
N MET A 46 -0.74 4.59 10.22
CA MET A 46 -0.65 3.14 10.06
C MET A 46 -2.04 2.53 10.12
N TYR A 47 -2.35 1.67 9.17
CA TYR A 47 -3.61 0.94 9.09
C TYR A 47 -3.36 -0.56 9.06
N THR A 48 -4.11 -1.33 9.83
CA THR A 48 -4.06 -2.79 9.79
C THR A 48 -5.44 -3.32 9.47
N PHE A 49 -5.52 -4.14 8.43
CA PHE A 49 -6.76 -4.68 7.91
C PHE A 49 -6.77 -6.20 8.06
N GLU A 50 -7.89 -6.76 8.50
CA GLU A 50 -8.16 -8.18 8.33
C GLU A 50 -8.38 -8.46 6.85
N LYS A 51 -7.56 -9.34 6.26
CA LYS A 51 -7.57 -9.63 4.81
C LYS A 51 -8.95 -10.06 4.31
N GLU A 52 -9.70 -10.80 5.12
CA GLU A 52 -11.02 -11.34 4.77
C GLU A 52 -12.10 -10.26 4.64
N LYS A 53 -11.91 -9.10 5.27
CA LYS A 53 -12.84 -7.96 5.22
C LYS A 53 -12.49 -6.94 4.14
N ILE A 54 -11.37 -7.13 3.43
CA ILE A 54 -10.98 -6.29 2.30
C ILE A 54 -11.82 -6.67 1.09
N SER A 55 -12.67 -5.76 0.62
CA SER A 55 -13.50 -5.98 -0.57
C SER A 55 -12.75 -5.69 -1.87
N ASN A 56 -11.72 -4.83 -1.83
CA ASN A 56 -10.83 -4.59 -2.97
C ASN A 56 -9.41 -4.21 -2.50
N LEU A 57 -8.40 -4.72 -3.18
CA LEU A 57 -6.98 -4.39 -2.99
C LEU A 57 -6.35 -4.18 -4.37
N THR A 58 -6.02 -2.93 -4.69
CA THR A 58 -5.43 -2.56 -5.98
C THR A 58 -4.04 -1.99 -5.78
N LYS A 59 -3.04 -2.48 -6.55
CA LYS A 59 -1.71 -1.87 -6.62
C LYS A 59 -1.66 -0.92 -7.81
N ILE A 60 -1.47 0.36 -7.54
CA ILE A 60 -1.27 1.39 -8.55
C ILE A 60 0.23 1.51 -8.79
N ILE A 61 0.67 1.38 -10.04
CA ILE A 61 2.08 1.54 -10.42
C ILE A 61 2.16 2.81 -11.25
N ASN A 62 2.87 3.82 -10.76
CA ASN A 62 3.17 5.01 -11.55
C ASN A 62 4.26 4.67 -12.57
N ASN A 63 3.84 4.18 -13.73
CA ASN A 63 4.67 4.14 -14.92
C ASN A 63 4.81 5.57 -15.46
N PHE A 64 5.70 6.37 -14.87
CA PHE A 64 6.22 7.56 -15.55
C PHE A 64 7.42 7.13 -16.40
N PRO A 65 7.29 6.98 -17.74
CA PRO A 65 8.44 6.90 -18.61
C PRO A 65 8.99 8.33 -18.79
N GLY A 66 9.92 8.75 -17.95
CA GLY A 66 10.68 9.97 -18.24
C GLY A 66 11.06 10.81 -17.02
N PHE A 67 12.20 10.48 -16.42
CA PHE A 67 13.26 11.47 -16.12
C PHE A 67 14.57 10.73 -15.79
N LEU A 68 15.02 9.89 -16.71
CA LEU A 68 16.45 9.62 -16.89
C LEU A 68 16.85 10.32 -18.19
N ALA A 69 16.78 11.65 -18.19
CA ALA A 69 17.41 12.48 -19.20
C ALA A 69 18.70 13.04 -18.59
N ASN A 70 19.79 12.36 -18.94
CA ASN A 70 21.13 12.89 -19.22
C ASN A 70 21.90 13.52 -18.05
N HIS A 71 22.95 12.78 -17.65
CA HIS A 71 24.13 13.31 -16.98
C HIS A 71 25.24 13.55 -18.01
#